data_AF-A0A423JZS3-F1
#
_entry.id   AF-A0A423JZS3-F1
#
_cell.length_a   1.000
_cell.length_b   1.000
_cell.length_c   1.000
_cell.angle_alpha   90.00
_cell.angle_beta   90.00
_cell.angle_gamma   90.00
#
_symmetry.space_group_name_H-M   'P 1'
#
loop_
_entity.id
_entity.type
_entity.pdbx_description
1 polymer ?
#
loop_
_entity_poly.entity_id
_entity_poly.type
_entity_poly.pdbx_seq_one_letter_code
_entity_poly.pdbx_strand_id
1 'polypeptide(L)'
;MTPTELQQAIARFESAGRQVQVLESFRFEPRRPRREVVPALKKRYAKPKSENAYFDQVAERMEYVSTIRELAKTMTIAQAMEATGRSESAMRRAAFEGDFKFLSKTADSERDLKLIERLTALREIGLSRCKACVQVAISATMLSRLELEYDFTYPKRWTKRT
;
A
#
# COMPACT_ATOMS: atom_id res chain seq x y z
N MET A 1 32.02 20.94 52.64
CA MET A 1 33.23 21.65 52.22
C MET A 1 33.41 22.80 53.18
N THR A 2 34.37 22.70 54.08
CA THR A 2 34.64 23.76 55.07
C THR A 2 35.26 24.96 54.35
N PRO A 3 35.07 26.22 54.82
CA PRO A 3 35.58 27.40 54.12
C PRO A 3 37.11 27.39 53.95
N THR A 4 37.82 26.67 54.82
CA THR A 4 39.28 26.47 54.76
C THR A 4 39.70 25.54 53.62
N GLU A 5 38.96 24.46 53.35
CA GLU A 5 39.23 23.54 52.24
C GLU A 5 39.09 24.22 50.87
N LEU A 6 38.11 25.13 50.75
CA LEU A 6 37.86 25.89 49.51
C LEU A 6 39.04 26.84 49.21
N GLN A 7 39.54 27.54 50.23
CA GLN A 7 40.70 28.44 50.09
C GLN A 7 41.97 27.69 49.67
N GLN A 8 42.21 26.50 50.24
CA GLN A 8 43.35 25.67 49.86
C GLN A 8 43.24 25.18 48.40
N ALA A 9 42.04 24.85 47.94
CA ALA A 9 41.80 24.45 46.56
C ALA A 9 42.04 25.61 45.57
N ILE A 10 41.60 26.84 45.89
CA ILE A 10 41.85 28.03 45.08
C ILE A 10 43.36 28.33 45.01
N ALA A 11 44.06 28.32 46.14
CA ALA A 11 45.50 28.59 46.18
C ALA A 11 46.31 27.60 45.34
N ARG A 12 45.95 26.31 45.39
CA ARG A 12 46.57 25.28 44.53
C ARG A 12 46.33 25.56 43.04
N PHE A 13 45.13 26.00 42.67
CA PHE A 13 44.78 26.32 41.28
C PHE A 13 45.57 27.53 40.75
N GLU A 14 45.71 28.58 41.55
CA GLU A 14 46.50 29.78 41.22
C GLU A 14 48.00 29.47 41.12
N SER A 15 48.53 28.64 42.03
CA SER A 15 49.95 28.21 42.00
C SER A 15 50.33 27.40 40.76
N ALA A 16 49.35 26.74 40.13
CA ALA A 16 49.53 26.03 38.86
C ALA A 16 49.52 26.96 37.63
N GLY A 17 49.54 28.29 37.86
CA GLY A 17 49.61 29.33 36.83
C GLY A 17 48.29 29.63 36.13
N ARG A 18 47.15 29.20 36.71
CA ARG A 18 45.81 29.38 36.13
C ARG A 18 45.07 30.48 36.88
N GLN A 19 44.42 31.39 36.16
CA GLN A 19 43.62 32.48 36.75
C GLN A 19 42.15 32.10 36.78
N VAL A 20 41.49 32.33 37.91
CA VAL A 20 40.04 32.16 38.04
C VAL A 20 39.36 33.41 37.45
N GLN A 21 38.64 33.23 36.34
CA GLN A 21 37.80 34.30 35.78
C GLN A 21 36.38 34.13 36.32
N VAL A 22 35.91 35.14 37.06
CA VAL A 22 34.50 35.23 37.46
C VAL A 22 33.75 35.89 36.31
N LEU A 23 32.97 35.09 35.58
CA LEU A 23 32.15 35.60 34.48
C LEU A 23 30.93 36.33 35.03
N GLU A 24 30.63 37.50 34.46
CA GLU A 24 29.39 38.22 34.76
C GLU A 24 28.16 37.39 34.36
N SER A 25 27.05 37.59 35.06
CA SER A 25 25.79 36.93 34.75
C SER A 25 25.35 37.23 33.32
N PHE A 26 25.04 36.22 32.52
CA PHE A 26 24.60 36.41 31.15
C PHE A 26 23.24 37.14 31.10
N ARG A 27 23.12 38.12 30.19
CA ARG A 27 21.84 38.76 29.89
C ARG A 27 21.10 37.92 28.86
N PHE A 28 19.96 37.35 29.25
CA PHE A 28 19.13 36.59 28.31
C PHE A 28 18.47 37.53 27.29
N GLU A 29 18.84 37.39 26.03
CA GLU A 29 18.09 37.97 24.91
C GLU A 29 17.23 36.89 24.24
N PRO A 30 15.91 37.12 24.11
CA PRO A 30 15.04 36.20 23.41
C PRO A 30 15.50 36.06 21.94
N ARG A 31 15.40 34.84 21.41
CA ARG A 31 15.81 34.55 20.02
C ARG A 31 15.03 35.44 19.05
N ARG A 32 15.74 36.09 18.12
CA ARG A 32 15.11 36.86 17.06
C ARG A 32 14.18 35.97 16.24
N PRO A 33 12.97 36.44 15.88
CA PRO A 33 12.09 35.70 14.99
C PRO A 33 12.82 35.40 13.68
N ARG A 34 12.75 34.14 13.24
CA ARG A 34 13.41 33.69 12.01
C ARG A 34 12.80 34.45 10.84
N ARG A 35 13.62 35.12 10.03
CA ARG A 35 13.19 35.68 8.75
C ARG A 35 12.88 34.52 7.82
N GLU A 36 11.59 34.21 7.65
CA GLU A 36 11.15 33.29 6.61
C GLU A 36 11.46 33.95 5.26
N VAL A 37 12.31 33.32 4.46
CA VAL A 37 12.45 33.70 3.06
C VAL A 37 11.11 33.31 2.43
N VAL A 38 10.26 34.31 2.18
CA VAL A 38 9.03 34.11 1.42
C VAL A 38 9.44 33.36 0.15
N PRO A 39 8.96 32.12 -0.08
CA PRO A 39 9.35 31.38 -1.26
C PRO A 39 9.01 32.26 -2.46
N ALA A 40 10.03 32.63 -3.25
CA ALA A 40 9.79 33.39 -4.46
C ALA A 40 8.81 32.56 -5.30
N LEU A 41 7.57 33.05 -5.42
CA LEU A 41 6.55 32.43 -6.26
C LEU A 41 7.15 32.38 -7.66
N LYS A 42 7.61 31.20 -8.09
CA LYS A 42 8.08 31.00 -9.46
C LYS A 42 6.95 31.47 -10.36
N LYS A 43 7.21 32.48 -11.20
CA LYS A 43 6.23 32.97 -12.18
C LYS A 43 5.78 31.76 -13.00
N ARG A 44 4.56 31.28 -12.72
CA ARG A 44 3.95 30.22 -13.51
C ARG A 44 3.64 30.84 -14.87
N TYR A 45 4.39 30.48 -15.89
CA TYR A 45 4.02 30.82 -17.26
C TYR A 45 2.61 30.23 -17.50
N ALA A 46 1.65 31.10 -17.78
CA ALA A 46 0.32 30.66 -18.19
C ALA A 46 0.50 29.91 -19.51
N LYS A 47 0.33 28.59 -19.50
CA LYS A 47 0.22 27.84 -20.75
C LYS A 47 -0.99 28.40 -21.51
N PRO A 48 -0.89 28.69 -22.82
CA PRO A 48 -2.06 29.05 -23.60
C PRO A 48 -3.04 27.88 -23.52
N LYS A 49 -4.19 28.09 -22.88
CA LYS A 49 -5.31 27.15 -22.95
C LYS A 49 -5.95 27.40 -24.30
N SER A 50 -5.95 26.41 -25.20
CA SER A 50 -6.82 26.50 -26.38
C SER A 50 -8.26 26.65 -25.89
N GLU A 51 -9.07 27.44 -26.59
CA GLU A 51 -10.47 27.67 -26.25
C GLU A 51 -11.25 26.35 -26.14
N ASN A 52 -10.81 25.33 -26.89
CA ASN A 52 -11.42 24.00 -26.95
C ASN A 52 -10.62 22.90 -26.22
N ALA A 53 -9.61 23.25 -25.41
CA ALA A 53 -8.77 22.28 -24.71
C ALA A 53 -9.55 21.22 -23.92
N TYR A 54 -10.74 21.61 -23.42
CA TYR A 54 -11.64 20.72 -22.71
C TYR A 54 -12.26 19.66 -23.64
N PHE A 55 -12.77 20.07 -24.80
CA PHE A 55 -13.39 19.15 -25.76
C PHE A 55 -12.38 18.17 -26.33
N ASP A 56 -11.16 18.64 -26.62
CA ASP A 56 -10.07 17.79 -27.10
C ASP A 56 -9.72 16.71 -26.05
N GLN A 57 -9.61 17.10 -24.76
CA GLN A 57 -9.36 16.15 -23.66
C GLN A 57 -10.49 15.13 -23.48
N VAL A 58 -11.75 15.55 -23.69
CA VAL A 58 -12.89 14.64 -23.62
C VAL A 58 -12.86 13.66 -24.79
N ALA A 59 -12.54 14.12 -26.00
CA ALA A 59 -12.41 13.27 -27.18
C ALA A 59 -11.29 12.23 -26.99
N GLU A 60 -10.09 12.66 -26.59
CA GLU A 60 -8.96 11.78 -26.29
C GLU A 60 -9.32 10.74 -25.21
N ARG A 61 -10.08 11.14 -24.19
CA ARG A 61 -10.53 10.22 -23.13
C ARG A 61 -11.52 9.20 -23.66
N MET A 62 -12.45 9.60 -24.53
CA MET A 62 -13.43 8.68 -25.14
C MET A 62 -12.75 7.68 -26.07
N GLU A 63 -11.77 8.11 -26.85
CA GLU A 63 -10.93 7.22 -27.67
C GLU A 63 -10.10 6.25 -26.82
N TYR A 64 -9.54 6.74 -25.71
CA TYR A 64 -8.84 5.88 -24.77
C TYR A 64 -9.77 4.82 -24.15
N VAL A 65 -10.98 5.19 -23.74
CA VAL A 65 -11.95 4.23 -23.19
C VAL A 65 -12.42 3.24 -24.26
N SER A 66 -12.60 3.67 -25.51
CA SER A 66 -13.01 2.78 -26.61
C SER A 66 -11.93 1.75 -26.96
N THR A 67 -10.66 2.16 -27.02
CA THR A 67 -9.54 1.24 -27.25
C THR A 67 -9.42 0.19 -26.15
N ILE A 68 -9.57 0.60 -24.88
CA ILE A 68 -9.55 -0.34 -23.75
C ILE A 68 -10.75 -1.28 -23.78
N ARG A 69 -11.93 -0.81 -24.21
CA ARG A 69 -13.11 -1.67 -24.35
C ARG A 69 -12.83 -2.83 -25.31
N GLU A 70 -12.15 -2.59 -26.43
CA GLU A 70 -11.77 -3.64 -27.36
C GLU A 70 -10.75 -4.62 -26.76
N LEU A 71 -9.75 -4.12 -26.03
CA LEU A 71 -8.80 -4.97 -25.30
C LEU A 71 -9.48 -5.81 -24.21
N ALA A 72 -10.47 -5.26 -23.53
CA ALA A 72 -11.16 -5.93 -22.43
C ALA A 72 -11.93 -7.18 -22.88
N LYS A 73 -12.32 -7.27 -24.17
CA LYS A 73 -12.97 -8.46 -24.75
C LYS A 73 -12.04 -9.66 -24.80
N THR A 74 -10.74 -9.43 -24.98
CA THR A 74 -9.75 -10.49 -25.25
C THR A 74 -8.76 -10.69 -24.12
N MET A 75 -8.58 -9.70 -23.25
CA MET A 75 -7.53 -9.68 -22.24
C MET A 75 -8.05 -9.56 -20.81
N THR A 76 -7.26 -10.07 -19.87
CA THR A 76 -7.38 -9.74 -18.45
C THR A 76 -6.76 -8.37 -18.15
N ILE A 77 -7.06 -7.79 -16.98
CA ILE A 77 -6.50 -6.49 -16.57
C ILE A 77 -4.97 -6.49 -16.60
N ALA A 78 -4.33 -7.58 -16.14
CA ALA A 78 -2.87 -7.69 -16.12
C ALA A 78 -2.27 -7.64 -17.54
N GLN A 79 -2.86 -8.38 -18.48
CA GLN A 79 -2.45 -8.37 -19.88
C GLN A 79 -2.68 -7.01 -20.53
N ALA A 80 -3.79 -6.35 -20.23
CA ALA A 80 -4.07 -5.00 -20.72
C ALA A 80 -3.07 -3.96 -20.17
N MET A 81 -2.63 -4.11 -18.92
CA MET A 81 -1.58 -3.26 -18.35
C MET A 81 -0.24 -3.45 -19.07
N GLU A 82 0.15 -4.69 -19.36
CA GLU A 82 1.37 -5.00 -20.11
C GLU A 82 1.30 -4.44 -21.54
N ALA A 83 0.16 -4.59 -22.21
CA ALA A 83 -0.04 -4.11 -23.58
C ALA A 83 -0.04 -2.57 -23.69
N THR A 84 -0.60 -1.88 -22.70
CA THR A 84 -0.76 -0.40 -22.73
C THR A 84 0.31 0.36 -21.96
N GLY A 85 1.07 -0.32 -21.10
CA GLY A 85 2.02 0.29 -20.16
C GLY A 85 1.36 1.17 -19.09
N ARG A 86 0.05 1.01 -18.85
CA ARG A 86 -0.70 1.82 -17.87
C ARG A 86 -0.94 1.05 -16.56
N SER A 87 -1.28 1.79 -15.50
CA SER A 87 -1.55 1.21 -14.19
C SER A 87 -2.88 0.45 -14.14
N GLU A 88 -3.00 -0.47 -13.20
CA GLU A 88 -4.24 -1.19 -12.91
C GLU A 88 -5.41 -0.22 -12.61
N SER A 89 -5.13 0.85 -11.88
CA SER A 89 -6.12 1.89 -11.55
C SER A 89 -6.67 2.60 -12.79
N ALA A 90 -5.83 2.81 -13.81
CA ALA A 90 -6.26 3.40 -15.07
C ALA A 90 -7.19 2.46 -15.84
N MET A 91 -6.89 1.16 -15.86
CA MET A 91 -7.76 0.14 -16.47
C MET A 91 -9.10 0.03 -15.76
N ARG A 92 -9.10 -0.03 -14.42
CA ARG A 92 -10.34 -0.07 -13.62
C ARG A 92 -11.20 1.17 -13.80
N ARG A 93 -10.56 2.34 -13.91
CA ARG A 93 -11.25 3.61 -14.19
C ARG A 93 -11.87 3.61 -15.59
N ALA A 94 -11.13 3.19 -16.61
CA ALA A 94 -11.66 3.09 -17.98
C ALA A 94 -12.83 2.11 -18.07
N ALA A 95 -12.75 0.96 -17.38
CA ALA A 95 -13.85 0.00 -17.27
C ALA A 95 -15.10 0.59 -16.62
N PHE A 96 -14.94 1.38 -15.55
CA PHE A 96 -16.04 2.07 -14.89
C PHE A 96 -16.66 3.16 -15.78
N GLU A 97 -15.83 3.97 -16.45
CA GLU A 97 -16.30 5.05 -17.34
C GLU A 97 -16.96 4.53 -18.62
N GLY A 98 -16.44 3.43 -19.16
CA GLY A 98 -16.95 2.80 -20.36
C GLY A 98 -18.00 1.72 -20.14
N ASP A 99 -18.39 1.47 -18.89
CA ASP A 99 -19.32 0.42 -18.47
C ASP A 99 -19.04 -0.95 -19.12
N PHE A 100 -17.81 -1.43 -18.96
CA PHE A 100 -17.40 -2.75 -19.43
C PHE A 100 -16.53 -3.47 -18.39
N LYS A 101 -16.33 -4.77 -18.58
CA LYS A 101 -15.51 -5.61 -17.71
C LYS A 101 -14.47 -6.35 -18.54
N PHE A 102 -13.27 -6.48 -17.98
CA PHE A 102 -12.22 -7.34 -18.53
C PHE A 102 -12.56 -8.81 -18.29
N LEU A 103 -11.91 -9.69 -19.05
CA LEU A 103 -11.93 -11.12 -18.75
C LEU A 103 -11.43 -11.35 -17.32
N SER A 104 -12.17 -12.14 -16.55
CA SER A 104 -11.71 -12.59 -15.25
C SER A 104 -10.49 -13.49 -15.44
N LYS A 105 -9.54 -13.43 -14.51
CA LYS A 105 -8.46 -14.41 -14.45
C LYS A 105 -9.11 -15.80 -14.32
N THR A 106 -8.99 -16.62 -15.36
CA THR A 106 -9.46 -18.01 -15.34
C THR A 106 -8.80 -18.70 -14.16
N ALA A 107 -9.59 -19.41 -13.36
CA ALA A 107 -9.04 -20.20 -12.28
C ALA A 107 -8.11 -21.27 -12.86
N ASP A 108 -6.94 -21.43 -12.25
CA ASP A 108 -5.98 -22.43 -12.69
C ASP A 108 -6.50 -23.82 -12.33
N SER A 109 -6.97 -24.55 -13.32
CA SER A 109 -7.55 -25.88 -13.14
C SER A 109 -6.62 -26.85 -12.41
N GLU A 110 -5.32 -26.80 -12.69
CA GLU A 110 -4.32 -27.62 -12.00
C GLU A 110 -4.19 -27.29 -10.51
N ARG A 111 -4.32 -26.01 -10.13
CA ARG A 111 -4.28 -25.61 -8.71
C ARG A 111 -5.52 -26.12 -8.01
N ASP A 112 -6.67 -26.03 -8.68
CA ASP A 112 -7.94 -26.48 -8.17
C ASP A 112 -7.96 -28.00 -7.94
N LEU A 113 -7.44 -28.79 -8.87
CA LEU A 113 -7.28 -30.24 -8.71
C LEU A 113 -6.39 -30.60 -7.51
N LYS A 114 -5.24 -29.92 -7.35
CA LYS A 114 -4.35 -30.12 -6.19
C LYS A 114 -5.03 -29.74 -4.86
N LEU A 115 -5.88 -28.73 -4.86
CA LEU A 115 -6.66 -28.34 -3.68
C LEU A 115 -7.71 -29.40 -3.35
N ILE A 116 -8.39 -29.93 -4.38
CA ILE A 116 -9.37 -31.01 -4.22
C ILE A 116 -8.72 -32.26 -3.62
N GLU A 117 -7.56 -32.68 -4.13
CA GLU A 117 -6.80 -33.83 -3.59
C GLU A 117 -6.43 -33.66 -2.10
N ARG A 118 -6.04 -32.43 -1.70
CA ARG A 118 -5.77 -32.14 -0.29
C ARG A 118 -7.05 -32.18 0.55
N LEU A 119 -8.15 -31.64 0.02
CA LEU A 119 -9.44 -31.64 0.71
C LEU A 119 -10.04 -33.03 0.84
N THR A 120 -9.89 -33.92 -0.15
CA THR A 120 -10.30 -35.33 -0.04
C THR A 120 -9.53 -36.05 1.07
N ALA A 121 -8.21 -35.86 1.16
CA ALA A 121 -7.42 -36.43 2.24
C ALA A 121 -7.88 -35.93 3.64
N LEU A 122 -8.15 -34.63 3.78
CA LEU A 122 -8.67 -34.08 5.04
C LEU A 122 -10.10 -34.55 5.36
N ARG A 123 -10.91 -34.80 4.33
CA ARG A 123 -12.25 -35.39 4.47
C ARG A 123 -12.17 -36.81 5.02
N GLU A 124 -11.23 -37.62 4.54
CA GLU A 124 -11.02 -38.99 5.00
C GLU A 124 -10.56 -39.07 6.46
N ILE A 125 -9.72 -38.12 6.89
CA ILE A 125 -9.32 -37.97 8.30
C ILE A 125 -10.50 -37.52 9.19
N GLY A 126 -11.56 -36.98 8.58
CA GLY A 126 -12.77 -36.54 9.28
C GLY A 126 -12.69 -35.10 9.79
N LEU A 127 -11.83 -34.25 9.20
CA LEU A 127 -11.79 -32.84 9.56
C LEU A 127 -13.07 -32.13 9.15
N SER A 128 -13.58 -31.28 10.04
CA SER A 128 -14.67 -30.37 9.73
C SER A 128 -14.30 -29.41 8.60
N ARG A 129 -15.29 -29.00 7.79
CA ARG A 129 -15.13 -28.05 6.68
C ARG A 129 -14.31 -26.81 7.04
N CYS A 130 -14.62 -26.15 8.17
CA CYS A 130 -13.90 -24.94 8.59
C CYS A 130 -12.41 -25.22 8.89
N LYS A 131 -12.11 -26.31 9.60
CA LYS A 131 -10.71 -26.71 9.88
C LYS A 131 -9.96 -27.07 8.59
N ALA A 132 -10.61 -27.75 7.65
CA ALA A 132 -10.01 -28.05 6.35
C ALA A 132 -9.68 -26.78 5.55
N CYS A 133 -10.60 -25.80 5.51
CA CYS A 133 -10.33 -24.50 4.87
C CYS A 133 -9.13 -23.78 5.49
N VAL A 134 -9.04 -23.76 6.82
CA VAL A 134 -7.91 -23.14 7.54
C VAL A 134 -6.60 -23.88 7.24
N GLN A 135 -6.61 -25.21 7.22
CA GLN A 135 -5.42 -26.02 6.99
C GLN A 135 -4.89 -25.95 5.56
N VAL A 136 -5.79 -25.83 4.57
CA VAL A 136 -5.43 -25.65 3.16
C VAL A 136 -5.25 -24.17 2.79
N ALA A 137 -5.49 -23.26 3.74
CA ALA A 137 -5.42 -21.80 3.57
C ALA A 137 -6.30 -21.25 2.44
N ILE A 138 -7.53 -21.77 2.33
CA ILE A 138 -8.54 -21.34 1.35
C ILE A 138 -9.75 -20.71 2.01
N SER A 139 -10.44 -19.82 1.29
CA SER A 139 -11.70 -19.23 1.74
C SER A 139 -12.87 -20.21 1.57
N ALA A 140 -13.93 -20.02 2.37
CA ALA A 140 -15.16 -20.80 2.23
C ALA A 140 -15.87 -20.59 0.88
N THR A 141 -15.71 -19.40 0.27
CA THR A 141 -16.22 -19.11 -1.07
C THR A 141 -15.46 -19.89 -2.15
N MET A 142 -14.13 -20.00 -2.03
CA MET A 142 -13.31 -20.82 -2.93
C MET A 142 -13.68 -22.29 -2.85
N LEU A 143 -13.87 -22.84 -1.65
CA LEU A 143 -14.32 -24.23 -1.51
C LEU A 143 -15.71 -24.44 -2.12
N SER A 144 -16.65 -23.50 -1.91
CA SER A 144 -17.99 -23.59 -2.51
C SER A 144 -17.95 -23.51 -4.05
N ARG A 145 -17.01 -22.73 -4.61
CA ARG A 145 -16.75 -22.71 -6.06
C ARG A 145 -16.25 -24.08 -6.55
N LEU A 146 -15.27 -24.67 -5.85
CA LEU A 146 -14.74 -25.99 -6.20
C LEU A 146 -15.82 -27.08 -6.19
N GLU A 147 -16.76 -27.01 -5.23
CA GLU A 147 -17.89 -27.95 -5.17
C GLU A 147 -18.83 -27.82 -6.37
N LEU A 148 -19.04 -26.59 -6.86
CA LEU A 148 -19.91 -26.33 -8.02
C LEU A 148 -19.24 -26.66 -9.36
N GLU A 149 -17.93 -26.43 -9.49
CA GLU A 149 -17.20 -26.59 -10.76
C GLU A 149 -16.70 -28.02 -11.01
N TYR A 150 -16.37 -28.78 -9.94
CA TYR A 150 -15.70 -30.08 -10.06
C TYR A 150 -16.51 -31.25 -9.49
N ASP A 151 -17.81 -31.06 -9.21
CA ASP A 151 -18.70 -32.04 -8.57
C ASP A 151 -18.11 -32.66 -7.28
N PHE A 152 -17.21 -31.92 -6.63
CA PHE A 152 -16.63 -32.27 -5.35
C PHE A 152 -17.64 -31.92 -4.24
N THR A 153 -17.71 -32.73 -3.18
CA THR A 153 -18.56 -32.41 -2.02
C THR A 153 -17.80 -32.59 -0.71
N TYR A 154 -17.79 -31.53 0.10
CA TYR A 154 -17.27 -31.55 1.47
C TYR A 154 -18.43 -31.51 2.48
N PRO A 155 -18.47 -32.42 3.48
CA PRO A 155 -19.54 -32.45 4.49
C PRO A 155 -19.78 -31.09 5.16
N LYS A 156 -20.99 -30.56 5.04
CA LYS A 156 -21.35 -29.19 5.49
C LYS A 156 -21.73 -29.12 6.98
N ARG A 157 -22.08 -30.25 7.58
CA ARG A 157 -22.37 -30.45 9.01
C ARG A 157 -21.91 -31.84 9.41
N TRP A 158 -21.48 -32.01 10.66
CA TRP A 158 -21.36 -33.33 11.28
C TRP A 158 -22.71 -34.03 11.12
N THR A 159 -22.82 -34.95 10.18
CA THR A 159 -23.79 -36.04 10.26
C THR A 159 -23.13 -37.07 11.14
N LYS A 160 -23.71 -37.36 12.32
CA LYS A 160 -23.33 -38.55 13.10
C LYS A 160 -23.34 -39.72 12.12
N ARG A 161 -22.19 -40.38 11.94
CA ARG A 161 -22.16 -41.72 11.33
C ARG A 161 -23.12 -42.58 12.15
N THR A 162 -24.15 -43.10 11.48
CA THR A 162 -25.06 -44.10 12.05
C THR A 162 -24.46 -45.46 11.75
#